data_AF-A0A562SH97-F1
#
_entry.id   AF-A0A562SH97-F1
#
_cell.length_a   1.000
_cell.length_b   1.000
_cell.length_c   1.000
_cell.angle_alpha   90.00
_cell.angle_beta   90.00
_cell.angle_gamma   90.00
#
_symmetry.space_group_name_H-M   'P 1'
#
loop_
_entity.id
_entity.type
_entity.pdbx_description
1 polymer ?
#
loop_
_entity_poly.entity_id
_entity_poly.type
_entity_poly.pdbx_seq_one_letter_code
_entity_poly.pdbx_strand_id
1 'polypeptide(L)'
;MTPSRENIIWDFDRTIISVYNEYSLTSLRGLKDDFIINGRQILQWYFDAVRKGQCKYYEAFNYHQNFDDLIFCSDEIMYFLAHMYLYRPYLNNPVQDGFYFGDGMLYPNYQNLESKRYSMFSNIVSEKLYNYWDRIGDLIATYFPALIKPEQVYFPKAIEIIPKEYHDNENYIWLKEFKENQYRKLNQIRKQAVHYTTEDTLFKHKHLNSPSEKEQMEELFKNRYDLADVYKAQLELTLSGFEKTLLLIETVTEKTLADIP
;
A
#
# COMPACT_ATOMS: atom_id res chain seq x y z
N MET A 1 -4.73 -4.97 41.02
CA MET A 1 -4.24 -3.61 40.69
C MET A 1 -4.43 -3.45 39.19
N THR A 2 -5.23 -2.49 38.72
CA THR A 2 -5.50 -2.30 37.29
C THR A 2 -4.22 -1.81 36.60
N PRO A 3 -3.81 -2.36 35.44
CA PRO A 3 -2.65 -1.87 34.71
C PRO A 3 -2.81 -0.38 34.39
N SER A 4 -1.71 0.39 34.43
CA SER A 4 -1.73 1.76 33.92
C SER A 4 -2.05 1.74 32.42
N ARG A 5 -2.65 2.81 31.91
CA ARG A 5 -2.90 2.95 30.46
C ARG A 5 -1.61 2.87 29.66
N GLU A 6 -0.54 3.43 30.20
CA GLU A 6 0.80 3.35 29.62
C GLU A 6 1.27 1.90 29.46
N ASN A 7 1.11 1.05 30.48
CA ASN A 7 1.48 -0.35 30.39
C ASN A 7 0.67 -1.07 29.29
N ILE A 8 -0.63 -0.79 29.19
CA ILE A 8 -1.49 -1.36 28.15
C ILE A 8 -1.02 -0.96 26.74
N ILE A 9 -0.63 0.31 26.56
CA ILE A 9 -0.11 0.81 25.28
C ILE A 9 1.19 0.08 24.92
N TRP A 10 2.13 -0.03 25.86
CA TRP A 10 3.41 -0.70 25.59
C TRP A 10 3.27 -2.22 25.41
N ASP A 11 2.34 -2.86 26.10
CA ASP A 11 2.02 -4.28 25.86
C ASP A 11 1.44 -4.50 24.46
N PHE A 12 0.56 -3.59 24.03
CA PHE A 12 0.00 -3.62 22.68
C PHE A 12 1.07 -3.38 21.62
N ASP A 13 1.92 -2.38 21.81
CA ASP A 13 3.03 -2.07 20.89
C ASP A 13 4.00 -3.25 20.75
N ARG A 14 4.38 -3.90 21.87
CA ARG A 14 5.18 -5.13 21.84
C ARG A 14 4.51 -6.25 21.02
N THR A 15 3.18 -6.36 21.11
CA THR A 15 2.42 -7.33 20.32
C THR A 15 2.51 -7.00 18.83
N ILE A 16 2.33 -5.74 18.45
CA ILE A 16 2.49 -5.29 17.06
C ILE A 16 3.92 -5.54 16.55
N ILE A 17 4.94 -5.27 17.35
CA ILE A 17 6.34 -5.57 17.02
C ILE A 17 6.54 -7.08 16.81
N SER A 18 5.92 -7.95 17.62
CA SER A 18 6.00 -9.39 17.38
C SER A 18 5.38 -9.79 16.04
N VAL A 19 4.28 -9.15 15.62
CA VAL A 19 3.67 -9.37 14.30
C VAL A 19 4.60 -8.90 13.18
N TYR A 20 5.28 -7.76 13.33
CA TYR A 20 6.28 -7.32 12.35
C TYR A 20 7.36 -8.39 12.13
N ASN A 21 7.86 -8.97 13.22
CA ASN A 21 8.89 -10.00 13.15
C ASN A 21 8.36 -11.33 12.59
N GLU A 22 7.17 -11.76 13.02
CA GLU A 22 6.55 -13.02 12.57
C GLU A 22 6.30 -13.03 11.06
N TYR A 23 5.82 -11.90 10.52
CA TYR A 23 5.48 -11.77 9.11
C TYR A 23 6.54 -11.05 8.29
N SER A 24 7.74 -10.80 8.85
CA SER A 24 8.84 -10.12 8.17
C SER A 24 8.42 -8.79 7.51
N LEU A 25 7.66 -7.97 8.24
CA LEU A 25 7.20 -6.66 7.76
C LEU A 25 8.28 -5.62 7.99
N THR A 26 8.50 -4.74 7.01
CA THR A 26 9.40 -3.60 7.13
C THR A 26 8.90 -2.43 6.28
N SER A 27 9.16 -1.21 6.74
CA SER A 27 8.90 0.04 6.02
C SER A 27 10.20 0.64 5.50
N LEU A 28 10.12 1.80 4.82
CA LEU A 28 11.28 2.58 4.41
C LEU A 28 12.19 2.96 5.59
N ARG A 29 11.59 3.23 6.76
CA ARG A 29 12.32 3.61 7.99
C ARG A 29 13.08 2.42 8.60
N GLY A 30 12.63 1.20 8.33
CA GLY A 30 13.08 0.00 9.01
C GLY A 30 12.54 -0.11 10.43
N LEU A 31 12.74 -1.27 11.07
CA LEU A 31 12.20 -1.54 12.42
C LEU A 31 12.98 -0.84 13.55
N LYS A 32 14.13 -0.24 13.23
CA LYS A 32 15.05 0.39 14.20
C LYS A 32 15.46 1.80 13.78
N ASP A 33 14.68 2.42 12.90
CA ASP A 33 14.99 3.73 12.33
C ASP A 33 16.38 3.76 11.66
N ASP A 34 16.75 2.68 10.96
CA ASP A 34 18.04 2.54 10.28
C ASP A 34 18.02 3.18 8.88
N PHE A 35 16.84 3.28 8.25
CA PHE A 35 16.65 3.85 6.92
C PHE A 35 17.56 3.17 5.88
N ILE A 36 17.63 1.84 5.90
CA ILE A 36 18.45 1.04 4.97
C ILE A 36 17.56 0.21 4.05
N ILE A 37 17.74 0.40 2.75
CA ILE A 37 17.12 -0.44 1.71
C ILE A 37 18.22 -0.93 0.77
N ASN A 38 18.28 -2.25 0.56
CA ASN A 38 19.30 -2.89 -0.29
C ASN A 38 20.74 -2.43 0.02
N GLY A 39 21.05 -2.24 1.30
CA GLY A 39 22.37 -1.81 1.76
C GLY A 39 22.68 -0.32 1.56
N ARG A 40 21.73 0.49 1.11
CA ARG A 40 21.89 1.94 0.93
C ARG A 40 21.16 2.71 2.01
N GLN A 41 21.80 3.78 2.49
CA GLN A 41 21.16 4.74 3.38
C GLN A 41 20.21 5.62 2.56
N ILE A 42 18.89 5.48 2.77
CA ILE A 42 17.88 6.09 1.90
C ILE A 42 17.67 7.59 2.10
N LEU A 43 17.93 8.13 3.30
CA LEU A 43 17.88 9.57 3.57
C LEU A 43 18.93 10.29 2.71
N GLN A 44 20.18 9.82 2.76
CA GLN A 44 21.24 10.39 1.92
C GLN A 44 20.93 10.16 0.43
N TRP A 45 20.58 8.93 0.07
CA TRP A 45 20.36 8.56 -1.31
C TRP A 45 19.22 9.36 -1.97
N TYR A 46 18.11 9.56 -1.27
CA TYR A 46 17.00 10.37 -1.76
C TYR A 46 17.48 11.78 -2.12
N PHE A 47 18.14 12.48 -1.19
CA PHE A 47 18.58 13.86 -1.42
C PHE A 47 19.68 13.97 -2.48
N ASP A 48 20.55 12.97 -2.60
CA ASP A 48 21.54 12.90 -3.67
C ASP A 48 20.87 12.72 -5.05
N ALA A 49 19.90 11.81 -5.16
CA ALA A 49 19.16 11.55 -6.39
C ALA A 49 18.32 12.77 -6.83
N VAL A 50 17.61 13.40 -5.89
CA VAL A 50 16.69 14.49 -6.24
C VAL A 50 17.35 15.86 -6.40
N ARG A 51 18.62 15.99 -6.02
CA ARG A 51 19.36 17.26 -5.97
C ARG A 51 19.21 18.14 -7.22
N LYS A 52 19.27 17.53 -8.41
CA LYS A 52 19.11 18.26 -9.68
C LYS A 52 17.73 18.89 -9.82
N GLY A 53 16.70 18.14 -9.47
CA GLY A 53 15.31 18.61 -9.44
C GLY A 53 15.12 19.67 -8.37
N GLN A 54 15.67 19.44 -7.17
CA GLN A 54 15.62 20.40 -6.07
C GLN A 54 16.21 21.76 -6.46
N CYS A 55 17.40 21.80 -7.07
CA CYS A 55 17.98 23.07 -7.51
C CYS A 55 17.13 23.81 -8.55
N LYS A 56 16.44 23.08 -9.44
CA LYS A 56 15.65 23.69 -10.53
C LYS A 56 14.22 24.05 -10.12
N TYR A 57 13.58 23.24 -9.29
CA TYR A 57 12.13 23.29 -9.03
C TYR A 57 11.78 23.48 -7.55
N TYR A 58 12.70 24.02 -6.73
CA TYR A 58 12.48 24.18 -5.27
C TYR A 58 11.21 24.97 -4.90
N GLU A 59 10.74 25.89 -5.74
CA GLU A 59 9.52 26.66 -5.50
C GLU A 59 8.24 25.91 -5.90
N ALA A 60 8.35 24.93 -6.81
CA ALA A 60 7.22 24.20 -7.36
C ALA A 60 6.95 22.88 -6.63
N PHE A 61 7.97 22.30 -5.99
CA PHE A 61 7.85 21.00 -5.32
C PHE A 61 8.68 20.95 -4.04
N ASN A 62 8.06 20.52 -2.94
CA ASN A 62 8.71 20.37 -1.66
C ASN A 62 9.26 18.94 -1.47
N TYR A 63 10.52 18.74 -1.84
CA TYR A 63 11.21 17.45 -1.74
C TYR A 63 11.32 16.91 -0.31
N HIS A 64 11.47 17.79 0.69
CA HIS A 64 11.53 17.36 2.09
C HIS A 64 10.18 16.81 2.55
N GLN A 65 9.09 17.54 2.25
CA GLN A 65 7.74 17.07 2.56
C GLN A 65 7.40 15.79 1.81
N ASN A 66 7.78 15.66 0.53
CA ASN A 66 7.56 14.43 -0.22
C ASN A 66 8.28 13.23 0.40
N PHE A 67 9.54 13.40 0.82
CA PHE A 67 10.28 12.36 1.51
C PHE A 67 9.61 11.96 2.83
N ASP A 68 9.24 12.94 3.67
CA ASP A 68 8.54 12.70 4.93
C ASP A 68 7.22 11.95 4.70
N ASP A 69 6.42 12.38 3.72
CA ASP A 69 5.16 11.74 3.34
C ASP A 69 5.38 10.28 2.92
N LEU A 70 6.43 9.99 2.14
CA LEU A 70 6.77 8.62 1.73
C LEU A 70 7.13 7.74 2.94
N ILE A 71 7.96 8.26 3.85
CA ILE A 71 8.32 7.55 5.09
C ILE A 71 7.08 7.28 5.93
N PHE A 72 6.28 8.31 6.23
CA PHE A 72 5.09 8.17 7.08
C PHE A 72 4.05 7.24 6.46
N CYS A 73 3.79 7.35 5.15
CA CYS A 73 2.89 6.43 4.47
C CYS A 73 3.40 4.98 4.57
N SER A 74 4.71 4.75 4.39
CA SER A 74 5.29 3.41 4.51
C SER A 74 5.13 2.81 5.91
N ASP A 75 5.35 3.63 6.95
CA ASP A 75 5.15 3.23 8.36
C ASP A 75 3.68 2.93 8.67
N GLU A 76 2.76 3.77 8.20
CA GLU A 76 1.32 3.57 8.37
C GLU A 76 0.84 2.29 7.68
N ILE A 77 1.29 2.03 6.44
CA ILE A 77 0.97 0.79 5.71
C ILE A 77 1.41 -0.43 6.54
N MET A 78 2.66 -0.43 7.02
CA MET A 78 3.20 -1.52 7.84
C MET A 78 2.39 -1.71 9.12
N TYR A 79 2.09 -0.62 9.84
CA TYR A 79 1.35 -0.65 11.10
C TYR A 79 -0.07 -1.22 10.93
N PHE A 80 -0.84 -0.71 9.97
CA PHE A 80 -2.20 -1.19 9.74
C PHE A 80 -2.24 -2.60 9.14
N LEU A 81 -1.22 -2.98 8.36
CA LEU A 81 -1.06 -4.36 7.89
C LEU A 81 -0.79 -5.33 9.06
N ALA A 82 0.03 -4.95 10.03
CA ALA A 82 0.22 -5.77 11.22
C ALA A 82 -1.07 -5.95 12.01
N HIS A 83 -1.96 -4.95 12.05
CA HIS A 83 -3.28 -5.14 12.64
C HIS A 83 -4.11 -6.17 11.88
N MET A 84 -4.05 -6.18 10.55
CA MET A 84 -4.72 -7.23 9.77
C MET A 84 -4.20 -8.62 10.17
N TYR A 85 -2.88 -8.80 10.25
CA TYR A 85 -2.30 -10.08 10.70
C TYR A 85 -2.70 -10.43 12.13
N LEU A 86 -2.76 -9.47 13.04
CA LEU A 86 -3.21 -9.67 14.43
C LEU A 86 -4.64 -10.23 14.51
N TYR A 87 -5.56 -9.73 13.67
CA TYR A 87 -6.96 -10.17 13.67
C TYR A 87 -7.24 -11.38 12.77
N ARG A 88 -6.37 -11.68 11.80
CA ARG A 88 -6.55 -12.74 10.79
C ARG A 88 -6.89 -14.12 11.38
N PRO A 89 -6.25 -14.60 12.47
CA PRO A 89 -6.57 -15.91 13.04
C PRO A 89 -7.98 -16.00 13.65
N TYR A 90 -8.61 -14.86 13.93
CA TYR A 90 -9.89 -14.76 14.64
C TYR A 90 -11.04 -14.35 13.73
N LEU A 91 -10.82 -14.35 12.41
CA LEU A 91 -11.89 -14.10 11.44
C LEU A 91 -12.96 -15.18 11.55
N ASN A 92 -14.22 -14.76 11.65
CA ASN A 92 -15.33 -15.70 11.60
C ASN A 92 -15.41 -16.35 10.21
N ASN A 93 -15.53 -17.69 10.17
CA ASN A 93 -15.56 -18.47 8.94
C ASN A 93 -16.96 -19.07 8.72
N PRO A 94 -17.78 -18.49 7.82
CA PRO A 94 -19.14 -18.97 7.57
C PRO A 94 -19.22 -20.45 7.17
N VAL A 95 -18.16 -21.00 6.56
CA VAL A 95 -18.11 -22.41 6.13
C VAL A 95 -18.05 -23.35 7.33
N GLN A 96 -17.37 -22.95 8.42
CA GLN A 96 -17.25 -23.76 9.64
C GLN A 96 -18.54 -23.79 10.46
N ASP A 97 -19.35 -22.73 10.35
CA ASP A 97 -20.61 -22.57 11.09
C ASP A 97 -21.82 -23.12 10.32
N GLY A 98 -21.60 -23.82 9.20
CA GLY A 98 -22.66 -24.32 8.35
C GLY A 98 -23.55 -25.35 9.03
N PHE A 99 -24.87 -25.25 8.84
CA PHE A 99 -25.84 -26.20 9.38
C PHE A 99 -27.00 -26.45 8.42
N TYR A 100 -27.64 -27.62 8.54
CA TYR A 100 -28.82 -27.96 7.76
C TYR A 100 -30.04 -27.16 8.24
N PHE A 101 -30.71 -26.49 7.32
CA PHE A 101 -31.95 -25.76 7.57
C PHE A 101 -32.95 -26.04 6.46
N GLY A 102 -34.06 -26.72 6.80
CA GLY A 102 -34.97 -27.27 5.80
C GLY A 102 -34.28 -28.31 4.92
N ASP A 103 -34.43 -28.18 3.60
CA ASP A 103 -33.86 -29.10 2.61
C ASP A 103 -32.44 -28.69 2.14
N GLY A 104 -31.84 -27.66 2.75
CA GLY A 104 -30.58 -27.08 2.31
C GLY A 104 -29.56 -26.88 3.43
N MET A 105 -28.31 -26.62 3.02
CA MET A 105 -27.26 -26.16 3.92
C MET A 105 -27.29 -24.64 3.97
N LEU A 106 -27.17 -24.06 5.17
CA LEU A 106 -27.02 -22.64 5.39
C LEU A 106 -25.65 -22.37 6.03
N TYR A 107 -24.92 -21.39 5.51
CA TYR A 107 -23.64 -20.94 6.05
C TYR A 107 -23.82 -19.58 6.72
N PRO A 108 -24.16 -19.49 8.01
CA PRO A 108 -24.38 -18.22 8.68
C PRO A 108 -23.08 -17.42 8.81
N ASN A 109 -23.16 -16.09 8.67
CA ASN A 109 -22.05 -15.19 8.93
C ASN A 109 -22.24 -14.51 10.30
N TYR A 110 -21.79 -15.16 11.37
CA TYR A 110 -21.79 -14.60 12.72
C TYR A 110 -20.67 -13.55 12.87
N GLN A 111 -20.94 -12.35 12.36
CA GLN A 111 -19.97 -11.28 12.33
C GLN A 111 -19.45 -10.91 13.74
N ASN A 112 -18.16 -11.12 13.97
CA ASN A 112 -17.49 -10.80 15.24
C ASN A 112 -16.74 -9.45 15.17
N LEU A 113 -16.12 -9.06 16.30
CA LEU A 113 -15.40 -7.79 16.41
C LEU A 113 -14.12 -7.80 15.57
N GLU A 114 -13.41 -8.92 15.57
CA GLU A 114 -12.13 -9.15 14.93
C GLU A 114 -12.26 -9.01 13.41
N SER A 115 -13.28 -9.62 12.82
CA SER A 115 -13.65 -9.45 11.41
C SER A 115 -13.92 -8.00 11.04
N LYS A 116 -14.68 -7.26 11.87
CA LYS A 116 -14.93 -5.84 11.63
C LYS A 116 -13.63 -5.02 11.65
N ARG A 117 -12.75 -5.29 12.63
CA ARG A 117 -11.46 -4.61 12.75
C ARG A 117 -10.56 -4.94 11.58
N TYR A 118 -10.46 -6.19 11.18
CA TYR A 118 -9.71 -6.62 10.00
C TYR A 118 -10.16 -5.86 8.74
N SER A 119 -11.46 -5.81 8.47
CA SER A 119 -12.01 -5.09 7.31
C SER A 119 -11.87 -3.57 7.40
N MET A 120 -11.86 -3.00 8.61
CA MET A 120 -11.55 -1.58 8.80
C MET A 120 -10.09 -1.29 8.43
N PHE A 121 -9.15 -2.11 8.92
CA PHE A 121 -7.73 -1.94 8.62
C PHE A 121 -7.41 -2.22 7.15
N SER A 122 -8.08 -3.16 6.49
CA SER A 122 -7.89 -3.38 5.05
C SER A 122 -8.23 -2.14 4.21
N ASN A 123 -9.32 -1.44 4.55
CA ASN A 123 -9.68 -0.20 3.85
C ASN A 123 -8.59 0.86 4.04
N ILE A 124 -8.07 1.02 5.27
CA ILE A 124 -7.02 1.98 5.58
C ILE A 124 -5.72 1.64 4.83
N VAL A 125 -5.27 0.39 4.87
CA VAL A 125 -4.07 -0.06 4.14
C VAL A 125 -4.21 0.24 2.65
N SER A 126 -5.39 -0.01 2.07
CA SER A 126 -5.66 0.28 0.66
C SER A 126 -5.55 1.77 0.32
N GLU A 127 -6.00 2.65 1.22
CA GLU A 127 -5.89 4.10 1.05
C GLU A 127 -4.43 4.57 1.17
N LYS A 128 -3.71 4.10 2.19
CA LYS A 128 -2.32 4.49 2.44
C LYS A 128 -1.39 4.02 1.33
N LEU A 129 -1.60 2.82 0.80
CA LEU A 129 -0.89 2.34 -0.39
C LEU A 129 -1.12 3.24 -1.60
N TYR A 130 -2.36 3.67 -1.84
CA TYR A 130 -2.65 4.61 -2.93
C TYR A 130 -1.93 5.94 -2.73
N ASN A 131 -2.00 6.52 -1.54
CA ASN A 131 -1.35 7.79 -1.22
C ASN A 131 0.17 7.72 -1.41
N TYR A 132 0.79 6.60 -0.98
CA TYR A 132 2.23 6.36 -1.20
C TYR A 132 2.60 6.44 -2.68
N TRP A 133 1.87 5.72 -3.53
CA TRP A 133 2.13 5.72 -4.97
C TRP A 133 1.86 7.07 -5.61
N ASP A 134 0.88 7.82 -5.12
CA ASP A 134 0.62 9.19 -5.57
C ASP A 134 1.82 10.10 -5.30
N ARG A 135 2.45 9.99 -4.12
CA ARG A 135 3.68 10.74 -3.78
C ARG A 135 4.88 10.33 -4.65
N ILE A 136 4.98 9.07 -5.06
CA ILE A 136 5.93 8.63 -6.09
C ILE A 136 5.60 9.29 -7.44
N GLY A 137 4.32 9.35 -7.81
CA GLY A 137 3.83 10.01 -9.01
C GLY A 137 4.19 11.50 -9.05
N ASP A 138 3.97 12.23 -7.95
CA ASP A 138 4.31 13.65 -7.84
C ASP A 138 5.81 13.90 -8.01
N LEU A 139 6.62 13.06 -7.37
CA LEU A 139 8.07 13.14 -7.47
C LEU A 139 8.53 12.97 -8.93
N ILE A 140 8.01 11.95 -9.63
CA ILE A 140 8.33 11.70 -11.04
C ILE A 140 7.86 12.88 -11.92
N ALA A 141 6.62 13.34 -11.73
CA ALA A 141 6.03 14.41 -12.54
C ALA A 141 6.80 15.73 -12.46
N THR A 142 7.44 15.99 -11.32
CA THR A 142 8.29 17.18 -11.11
C THR A 142 9.48 17.25 -12.08
N TYR A 143 9.94 16.12 -12.62
CA TYR A 143 11.00 16.10 -13.64
C TYR A 143 10.48 16.36 -15.06
N PHE A 144 9.16 16.34 -15.25
CA PHE A 144 8.50 16.51 -16.55
C PHE A 144 7.32 17.50 -16.50
N PRO A 145 7.46 18.70 -15.90
CA PRO A 145 6.35 19.59 -15.58
C PRO A 145 5.61 20.13 -16.82
N ALA A 146 6.27 20.27 -17.98
CA ALA A 146 5.59 20.71 -19.20
C ALA A 146 4.70 19.62 -19.84
N LEU A 147 4.84 18.35 -19.41
CA LEU A 147 4.13 17.22 -19.99
C LEU A 147 2.83 16.88 -19.25
N ILE A 148 2.59 17.51 -18.10
CA ILE A 148 1.41 17.22 -17.27
C ILE A 148 0.97 18.46 -16.49
N LYS A 149 -0.34 18.63 -16.35
CA LYS A 149 -0.88 19.67 -15.48
C LYS A 149 -0.90 19.19 -14.02
N PRO A 150 -0.62 20.05 -13.03
CA PRO A 150 -0.58 19.65 -11.62
C PRO A 150 -1.82 18.90 -11.14
N GLU A 151 -3.02 19.31 -11.56
CA GLU A 151 -4.28 18.68 -11.16
C GLU A 151 -4.53 17.28 -11.77
N GLN A 152 -3.69 16.86 -12.70
CA GLN A 152 -3.78 15.56 -13.38
C GLN A 152 -2.68 14.59 -12.93
N VAL A 153 -1.86 14.99 -11.96
CA VAL A 153 -0.77 14.15 -11.47
C VAL A 153 -1.35 13.06 -10.58
N TYR A 154 -1.16 11.82 -11.01
CA TYR A 154 -1.34 10.60 -10.22
C TYR A 154 -0.41 9.53 -10.79
N PHE A 155 -0.08 8.51 -9.99
CA PHE A 155 0.97 7.54 -10.33
C PHE A 155 0.93 7.02 -11.78
N PRO A 156 -0.17 6.42 -12.29
CA PRO A 156 -0.25 5.99 -13.68
C PRO A 156 0.06 7.06 -14.72
N LYS A 157 -0.40 8.30 -14.50
CA LYS A 157 -0.20 9.38 -15.44
C LYS A 157 1.24 9.86 -15.43
N ALA A 158 1.86 9.93 -14.25
CA ALA A 158 3.28 10.24 -14.10
C ALA A 158 4.17 9.25 -14.85
N ILE A 159 3.82 7.95 -14.88
CA ILE A 159 4.55 6.95 -15.67
C ILE A 159 4.36 7.16 -17.19
N GLU A 160 3.16 7.53 -17.63
CA GLU A 160 2.84 7.68 -19.06
C GLU A 160 3.51 8.87 -19.74
N ILE A 161 3.83 9.92 -18.98
CA ILE A 161 4.46 11.13 -19.52
C ILE A 161 5.98 11.01 -19.64
N ILE A 162 6.59 9.95 -19.09
CA ILE A 162 8.04 9.76 -19.12
C ILE A 162 8.51 9.71 -20.59
N PRO A 163 9.47 10.56 -21.00
CA PRO A 163 9.95 10.63 -22.38
C PRO A 163 10.52 9.32 -22.90
N LYS A 164 10.44 9.13 -24.22
CA LYS A 164 10.84 7.87 -24.89
C LYS A 164 12.31 7.52 -24.67
N GLU A 165 13.19 8.50 -24.48
CA GLU A 165 14.61 8.24 -24.20
C GLU A 165 14.84 7.43 -22.91
N TYR A 166 13.88 7.38 -22.00
CA TYR A 166 13.97 6.59 -20.77
C TYR A 166 13.32 5.20 -20.90
N HIS A 167 12.71 4.86 -22.04
CA HIS A 167 11.89 3.64 -22.14
C HIS A 167 12.70 2.34 -22.11
N ASP A 168 13.98 2.40 -22.44
CA ASP A 168 14.91 1.27 -22.35
C ASP A 168 15.58 1.16 -20.96
N ASN A 169 15.32 2.10 -20.04
CA ASN A 169 15.84 2.04 -18.67
C ASN A 169 15.12 0.93 -17.88
N GLU A 170 15.88 0.02 -17.28
CA GLU A 170 15.34 -1.11 -16.50
C GLU A 170 14.39 -0.67 -15.37
N ASN A 171 14.63 0.48 -14.76
CA ASN A 171 13.80 0.99 -13.67
C ASN A 171 12.49 1.56 -14.19
N TYR A 172 12.49 2.22 -15.36
CA TYR A 172 11.26 2.59 -16.04
C TYR A 172 10.45 1.37 -16.46
N ILE A 173 11.10 0.36 -17.05
CA ILE A 173 10.44 -0.90 -17.45
C ILE A 173 9.74 -1.52 -16.24
N TRP A 174 10.44 -1.62 -15.10
CA TRP A 174 9.85 -2.12 -13.87
C TRP A 174 8.64 -1.28 -13.41
N LEU A 175 8.75 0.05 -13.38
CA LEU A 175 7.67 0.94 -12.95
C LEU A 175 6.45 0.84 -13.88
N LYS A 176 6.68 0.69 -15.18
CA LYS A 176 5.63 0.50 -16.18
C LYS A 176 4.94 -0.85 -16.02
N GLU A 177 5.69 -1.94 -15.85
CA GLU A 177 5.13 -3.27 -15.60
C GLU A 177 4.34 -3.29 -14.28
N PHE A 178 4.86 -2.65 -13.24
CA PHE A 178 4.16 -2.48 -11.98
C PHE A 178 2.83 -1.73 -12.16
N LYS A 179 2.83 -0.61 -12.91
CA LYS A 179 1.62 0.15 -13.25
C LYS A 179 0.55 -0.72 -13.92
N GLU A 180 0.96 -1.50 -14.92
CA GLU A 180 0.06 -2.29 -15.78
C GLU A 180 -0.52 -3.52 -15.07
N ASN A 181 0.21 -4.05 -14.08
CA ASN A 181 -0.13 -5.29 -13.38
C ASN A 181 -0.56 -5.04 -11.93
N GLN A 182 0.39 -4.91 -11.01
CA GLN A 182 0.15 -4.93 -9.57
C GLN A 182 -0.60 -3.66 -9.10
N TYR A 183 -0.23 -2.48 -9.60
CA TYR A 183 -0.92 -1.24 -9.28
C TYR A 183 -2.37 -1.24 -9.76
N ARG A 184 -2.62 -1.78 -10.96
CA ARG A 184 -3.98 -1.88 -11.51
C ARG A 184 -4.89 -2.68 -10.57
N LYS A 185 -4.41 -3.80 -10.02
CA LYS A 185 -5.14 -4.62 -9.05
C LYS A 185 -5.37 -3.86 -7.73
N LEU A 186 -4.32 -3.22 -7.19
CA LEU A 186 -4.43 -2.38 -6.00
C LEU A 186 -5.49 -1.28 -6.18
N ASN A 187 -5.46 -0.57 -7.31
CA ASN A 187 -6.39 0.52 -7.59
C ASN A 187 -7.85 0.02 -7.76
N GLN A 188 -8.05 -1.21 -8.26
CA GLN A 188 -9.38 -1.82 -8.29
C GLN A 188 -9.90 -2.09 -6.88
N ILE A 189 -9.08 -2.67 -6.00
CA ILE A 189 -9.43 -2.91 -4.59
C ILE A 189 -9.71 -1.57 -3.89
N ARG A 190 -8.84 -0.57 -4.08
CA ARG A 190 -9.00 0.77 -3.50
C ARG A 190 -10.28 1.45 -3.98
N LYS A 191 -10.59 1.41 -5.28
CA LYS A 191 -11.83 1.99 -5.81
C LYS A 191 -13.05 1.33 -5.17
N GLN A 192 -13.04 0.00 -5.03
CA GLN A 192 -14.10 -0.73 -4.33
C GLN A 192 -14.26 -0.23 -2.89
N ALA A 193 -13.18 -0.20 -2.12
CA ALA A 193 -13.16 0.15 -0.70
C ALA A 193 -13.47 1.63 -0.40
N VAL A 194 -12.98 2.55 -1.24
CA VAL A 194 -13.02 4.00 -0.98
C VAL A 194 -14.19 4.70 -1.68
N HIS A 195 -14.64 4.21 -2.84
CA HIS A 195 -15.67 4.90 -3.63
C HIS A 195 -17.01 4.18 -3.69
N TYR A 196 -17.06 2.87 -3.47
CA TYR A 196 -18.29 2.11 -3.62
C TYR A 196 -18.84 1.60 -2.29
N THR A 197 -18.02 0.96 -1.47
CA THR A 197 -18.47 0.38 -0.20
C THR A 197 -17.29 -0.05 0.68
N THR A 198 -17.51 -0.26 1.98
CA THR A 198 -16.46 -0.82 2.85
C THR A 198 -16.29 -2.32 2.61
N GLU A 199 -15.10 -2.87 2.87
CA GLU A 199 -14.86 -4.32 2.73
C GLU A 199 -15.86 -5.17 3.53
N ASP A 200 -16.25 -4.72 4.72
CA ASP A 200 -17.20 -5.43 5.58
C ASP A 200 -18.63 -5.42 4.99
N THR A 201 -19.06 -4.29 4.43
CA THR A 201 -20.33 -4.19 3.70
C THR A 201 -20.31 -5.07 2.45
N LEU A 202 -19.21 -5.06 1.68
CA LEU A 202 -19.05 -5.90 0.50
C LEU A 202 -19.17 -7.39 0.84
N PHE A 203 -18.45 -7.83 1.89
CA PHE A 203 -18.49 -9.20 2.37
C PHE A 203 -19.91 -9.60 2.75
N LYS A 204 -20.61 -8.75 3.53
CA LYS A 204 -22.00 -8.99 3.93
C LYS A 204 -22.94 -9.15 2.74
N HIS A 205 -22.85 -8.28 1.74
CA HIS A 205 -23.74 -8.37 0.57
C HIS A 205 -23.43 -9.58 -0.32
N LYS A 206 -22.13 -9.91 -0.52
CA LYS A 206 -21.75 -11.14 -1.24
C LYS A 206 -22.23 -12.40 -0.52
N HIS A 207 -22.10 -12.43 0.81
CA HIS A 207 -22.60 -13.51 1.66
C HIS A 207 -24.11 -13.72 1.51
N LEU A 208 -24.89 -12.64 1.54
CA LEU A 208 -26.35 -12.69 1.43
C LEU A 208 -26.87 -13.14 0.06
N ASN A 209 -26.07 -13.02 -1.01
CA ASN A 209 -26.48 -13.42 -2.34
C ASN A 209 -26.41 -14.94 -2.58
N SER A 210 -25.53 -15.65 -1.85
CA SER A 210 -25.33 -17.10 -2.02
C SER A 210 -25.09 -17.84 -0.70
N PRO A 211 -25.98 -17.68 0.31
CA PRO A 211 -25.75 -18.16 1.67
C PRO A 211 -25.76 -19.68 1.83
N SER A 212 -26.17 -20.42 0.79
CA SER A 212 -26.24 -21.88 0.77
C SER A 212 -25.19 -22.54 -0.13
N GLU A 213 -24.36 -21.76 -0.82
CA GLU A 213 -23.38 -22.28 -1.78
C GLU A 213 -21.99 -22.38 -1.15
N LYS A 214 -21.57 -23.61 -0.83
CA LYS A 214 -20.32 -23.87 -0.12
C LYS A 214 -19.10 -23.30 -0.83
N GLU A 215 -18.97 -23.57 -2.12
CA GLU A 215 -17.82 -23.15 -2.94
C GLU A 215 -17.70 -21.61 -2.98
N GLN A 216 -18.83 -20.91 -3.13
CA GLN A 216 -18.84 -19.45 -3.09
C GLN A 216 -18.46 -18.91 -1.71
N MET A 217 -18.87 -19.58 -0.63
CA MET A 217 -18.50 -19.18 0.73
C MET A 217 -17.03 -19.43 1.05
N GLU A 218 -16.48 -20.55 0.57
CA GLU A 218 -15.05 -20.86 0.64
C GLU A 218 -14.23 -19.80 -0.11
N GLU A 219 -14.63 -19.45 -1.33
CA GLU A 219 -13.97 -18.40 -2.11
C GLU A 219 -14.07 -17.03 -1.43
N LEU A 220 -15.27 -16.66 -0.94
CA LEU A 220 -15.49 -15.38 -0.26
C LEU A 220 -14.63 -15.26 1.01
N PHE A 221 -14.58 -16.30 1.84
CA PHE A 221 -13.75 -16.32 3.03
C PHE A 221 -12.26 -16.30 2.67
N LYS A 222 -11.83 -17.12 1.70
CA LYS A 222 -10.44 -17.14 1.23
C LYS A 222 -9.98 -15.78 0.74
N ASN A 223 -10.78 -15.10 -0.06
CA ASN A 223 -10.48 -13.75 -0.56
C ASN A 223 -10.28 -12.74 0.58
N ARG A 224 -11.12 -12.79 1.62
CA ARG A 224 -10.95 -11.95 2.82
C ARG A 224 -9.69 -12.32 3.60
N TYR A 225 -9.50 -13.62 3.84
CA TYR A 225 -8.40 -14.16 4.62
C TYR A 225 -7.03 -13.85 3.99
N ASP A 226 -6.92 -13.95 2.67
CA ASP A 226 -5.67 -13.74 1.93
C ASP A 226 -5.34 -12.25 1.69
N LEU A 227 -6.26 -11.33 2.03
CA LEU A 227 -6.08 -9.91 1.77
C LEU A 227 -4.85 -9.33 2.50
N ALA A 228 -4.51 -9.82 3.69
CA ALA A 228 -3.28 -9.45 4.40
C ALA A 228 -2.03 -9.80 3.57
N ASP A 229 -1.99 -10.98 2.93
CA ASP A 229 -0.84 -11.39 2.13
C ASP A 229 -0.73 -10.60 0.83
N VAL A 230 -1.87 -10.23 0.24
CA VAL A 230 -1.93 -9.31 -0.91
C VAL A 230 -1.29 -7.96 -0.53
N TYR A 231 -1.63 -7.42 0.64
CA TYR A 231 -1.05 -6.14 1.09
C TYR A 231 0.39 -6.26 1.55
N LYS A 232 0.84 -7.39 2.09
CA LYS A 232 2.25 -7.64 2.37
C LYS A 232 3.08 -7.57 1.08
N ALA A 233 2.62 -8.21 0.01
CA ALA A 233 3.27 -8.10 -1.29
C ALA A 233 3.28 -6.65 -1.80
N GLN A 234 2.23 -5.86 -1.53
CA GLN A 234 2.22 -4.45 -1.88
C GLN A 234 3.19 -3.61 -1.04
N LEU A 235 3.34 -3.88 0.26
CA LEU A 235 4.34 -3.24 1.11
C LEU A 235 5.76 -3.46 0.55
N GLU A 236 6.10 -4.69 0.16
CA GLU A 236 7.39 -4.98 -0.49
C GLU A 236 7.59 -4.22 -1.82
N LEU A 237 6.51 -4.07 -2.59
CA LEU A 237 6.51 -3.27 -3.82
C LEU A 237 6.71 -1.78 -3.53
N THR A 238 6.29 -1.25 -2.37
CA THR A 238 6.58 0.16 -2.01
C THR A 238 8.07 0.42 -1.86
N LEU A 239 8.81 -0.51 -1.24
CA LEU A 239 10.26 -0.42 -1.06
C LEU A 239 10.97 -0.51 -2.41
N SER A 240 10.57 -1.49 -3.23
CA SER A 240 11.12 -1.66 -4.58
C SER A 240 10.82 -0.45 -5.46
N GLY A 241 9.57 0.06 -5.42
CA GLY A 241 9.15 1.22 -6.18
C GLY A 241 9.94 2.48 -5.83
N PHE A 242 10.19 2.71 -4.54
CA PHE A 242 11.05 3.82 -4.10
C PHE A 242 12.44 3.74 -4.73
N GLU A 243 13.10 2.58 -4.61
CA GLU A 243 14.41 2.35 -5.22
C GLU A 243 14.38 2.57 -6.73
N LYS A 244 13.42 1.97 -7.45
CA LYS A 244 13.34 2.10 -8.91
C LYS A 244 13.07 3.53 -9.33
N THR A 245 12.27 4.28 -8.58
CA THR A 245 12.05 5.70 -8.83
C THR A 245 13.33 6.52 -8.65
N LEU A 246 14.09 6.31 -7.56
CA LEU A 246 15.35 7.03 -7.35
C LEU A 246 16.39 6.70 -8.43
N LEU A 247 16.58 5.41 -8.74
CA LEU A 247 17.50 4.97 -9.80
C LEU A 247 17.12 5.56 -11.17
N LEU A 248 15.83 5.68 -11.46
CA LEU A 248 15.37 6.34 -12.69
C LEU A 248 15.72 7.84 -12.68
N ILE A 249 15.41 8.54 -11.59
CA ILE A 249 15.67 9.97 -11.43
C ILE A 249 17.16 10.31 -11.56
N GLU A 250 18.04 9.45 -11.04
CA GLU A 250 19.50 9.63 -11.17
C GLU A 250 19.96 9.74 -12.63
N THR A 251 19.28 9.04 -13.54
CA THR A 251 19.57 9.06 -14.98
C THR A 251 19.15 10.35 -15.68
N VAL A 252 18.29 11.17 -15.05
CA VAL A 252 17.86 12.45 -15.61
C VAL A 252 19.04 13.42 -15.64
N THR A 253 19.28 14.00 -16.81
CA THR A 253 20.41 14.93 -17.03
C THR A 253 19.97 16.38 -16.92
N GLU A 254 20.92 17.29 -16.66
CA GLU A 254 20.65 18.74 -16.70
C GLU A 254 20.11 19.19 -18.06
N LYS A 255 20.53 18.54 -19.15
CA LYS A 255 20.01 18.80 -20.49
C LYS A 255 18.52 18.47 -20.58
N THR A 256 18.10 17.31 -20.08
CA THR A 256 16.68 16.92 -20.03
C THR A 256 15.88 17.93 -19.23
N LEU A 257 16.45 18.42 -18.13
CA LEU A 257 15.83 19.49 -17.37
C LEU A 257 15.75 20.78 -18.18
N ALA A 258 16.82 21.20 -18.87
CA ALA A 258 16.89 22.46 -19.62
C ALA A 258 15.94 22.53 -20.84
N ASP A 259 15.62 21.40 -21.47
CA ASP A 259 14.72 21.33 -22.64
C ASP A 259 13.22 21.43 -22.26
N ILE A 260 12.92 21.53 -20.97
CA ILE A 260 11.56 21.68 -20.44
C ILE A 260 11.39 23.15 -19.99
N PRO A 261 10.61 23.96 -20.73
CA PRO A 261 10.45 25.40 -20.51
C PRO A 261 9.82 25.74 -19.17
#